data_AF-A0A0G4MJG3-F1
#
_entry.id   AF-A0A0G4MJG3-F1
#
_cell.length_a   1.000
_cell.length_b   1.000
_cell.length_c   1.000
_cell.angle_alpha   90.00
_cell.angle_beta   90.00
_cell.angle_gamma   90.00
#
_symmetry.space_group_name_H-M   'P 1'
#
loop_
_entity.id
_entity.type
_entity.pdbx_description
1 polymer ?
#
loop_
_entity_poly.entity_id
_entity_poly.type
_entity_poly.pdbx_seq_one_letter_code
_entity_poly.pdbx_strand_id
1 'polypeptide(L)' 'NAQVLVESTYFENTRRAIVTDLDAKLEGWAVERNNVYVNSDIDITQVGSFVAPPYSYDVDAASCVCDLIESQAGTGVIG' A
#
# COMPACT_ATOMS: atom_id res chain seq x y z
N ASN A 1 -5.18 -11.47 -14.60
CA ASN A 1 -3.99 -11.35 -13.74
C ASN A 1 -3.94 -9.94 -13.17
N ALA A 2 -4.00 -9.82 -11.85
CA ALA A 2 -4.22 -8.56 -11.14
C ALA A 2 -2.88 -7.86 -10.83
N GLN A 3 -2.85 -6.54 -10.94
CA GLN A 3 -1.69 -5.74 -10.54
C GLN A 3 -2.12 -4.64 -9.57
N VAL A 4 -1.23 -4.26 -8.64
CA VAL A 4 -1.46 -3.20 -7.67
C VAL A 4 -0.25 -2.26 -7.60
N LEU A 5 -0.52 -0.96 -7.41
CA LEU A 5 0.45 0.03 -6.96
C LEU A 5 0.22 0.24 -5.47
N VAL A 6 1.20 -0.10 -4.63
CA VAL A 6 1.19 0.18 -3.18
C VAL A 6 2.05 1.42 -2.97
N GLU A 7 1.41 2.56 -2.73
CA GLU A 7 2.08 3.86 -2.66
C GLU A 7 1.82 4.54 -1.32
N SER A 8 2.87 5.15 -0.77
CA SER A 8 2.81 6.04 0.41
C SER A 8 2.03 5.46 1.59
N THR A 9 2.16 4.15 1.80
CA THR A 9 1.46 3.41 2.86
C THR A 9 2.39 3.13 4.03
N TYR A 10 1.87 3.23 5.25
CA TYR A 10 2.58 2.89 6.48
C TYR A 10 2.14 1.51 6.98
N PHE A 11 3.06 0.55 7.02
CA PHE A 11 2.86 -0.78 7.54
C PHE A 11 3.60 -0.94 8.86
N GLU A 12 2.87 -1.21 9.93
CA GLU A 12 3.46 -1.44 11.26
C GLU A 12 3.02 -2.79 11.80
N ASN A 13 4.00 -3.59 12.25
CA ASN A 13 3.82 -4.94 12.77
C ASN A 13 2.94 -5.83 11.86
N THR A 14 3.01 -5.61 10.55
CA THR A 14 2.22 -6.31 9.55
C THR A 14 3.02 -7.50 9.04
N ARG A 15 2.57 -8.70 9.39
CA ARG A 15 3.17 -9.93 8.85
C ARG A 15 2.90 -9.99 7.34
N ARG A 16 3.97 -9.87 6.54
CA ARG A 16 3.93 -9.96 5.08
C ARG A 16 3.05 -8.88 4.46
N ALA A 17 3.53 -7.63 4.50
CA ALA A 17 2.81 -6.43 4.08
C ALA A 17 2.43 -6.43 2.59
N ILE A 18 3.30 -6.96 1.73
CA ILE A 18 3.03 -7.14 0.30
C ILE A 18 3.52 -8.53 -0.10
N VAL A 19 2.64 -9.37 -0.68
CA VAL A 19 2.99 -10.72 -1.17
C VAL A 19 2.32 -10.98 -2.51
N THR A 20 3.06 -11.50 -3.49
CA THR A 20 2.52 -11.81 -4.82
C THR A 20 2.20 -13.29 -5.05
N ASP A 21 2.69 -14.20 -4.21
CA ASP A 21 2.69 -15.65 -4.43
C ASP A 21 2.12 -16.48 -3.27
N LEU A 22 1.32 -15.86 -2.39
CA LEU A 22 0.92 -16.46 -1.12
C LEU A 22 0.28 -17.86 -1.23
N ASP A 23 -0.88 -17.97 -1.88
CA ASP A 23 -1.66 -19.22 -1.97
C ASP A 23 -2.43 -19.37 -3.31
N ALA A 24 -2.30 -18.40 -4.22
CA ALA A 24 -3.05 -18.38 -5.47
C ALA A 24 -2.40 -19.29 -6.53
N LYS A 25 -3.23 -19.89 -7.40
CA LYS A 25 -2.73 -20.72 -8.52
C LYS A 25 -1.88 -19.93 -9.53
N LEU A 26 -2.13 -18.63 -9.63
CA LEU A 26 -1.38 -17.69 -10.44
C LEU A 26 -1.02 -16.51 -9.55
N GLU A 27 0.25 -16.13 -9.58
CA GLU A 27 0.77 -14.97 -8.85
C GLU A 27 0.17 -13.67 -9.38
N GLY A 28 0.09 -12.66 -8.51
CA GLY A 28 -0.22 -11.28 -8.88
C GLY A 28 1.04 -10.47 -9.12
N TRP A 29 0.90 -9.19 -9.47
CA TRP A 29 2.04 -8.28 -9.59
C TRP A 29 1.87 -7.09 -8.66
N ALA A 30 2.99 -6.59 -8.12
CA ALA A 30 3.00 -5.36 -7.33
C ALA A 30 4.06 -4.40 -7.85
N VAL A 31 3.73 -3.11 -7.83
CA VAL A 31 4.71 -2.02 -7.80
C VAL A 31 4.56 -1.38 -6.42
N GLU A 32 5.67 -1.07 -5.76
CA GLU A 32 5.65 -0.42 -4.46
C GLU A 32 6.56 0.80 -4.47
N ARG A 33 6.11 1.92 -3.88
CA ARG A 33 6.92 3.14 -3.75
C ARG A 33 6.53 3.98 -2.54
N ASN A 34 7.53 4.63 -1.95
CA ASN A 34 7.35 5.60 -0.85
C ASN A 34 6.65 5.05 0.39
N ASN A 35 6.63 3.72 0.58
CA ASN A 35 6.03 3.07 1.75
C ASN A 35 6.98 3.14 2.95
N VAL A 36 6.41 3.06 4.15
CA VAL A 36 7.17 2.88 5.40
C VAL A 36 6.83 1.52 5.99
N TYR A 37 7.87 0.76 6.35
CA TYR A 37 7.74 -0.56 6.96
C TYR A 37 8.41 -0.56 8.33
N VAL A 38 7.61 -0.74 9.39
CA VAL A 38 8.07 -0.93 10.76
C VAL A 38 7.74 -2.37 11.17
N ASN A 39 8.78 -3.18 11.43
CA ASN A 39 8.64 -4.60 11.76
C ASN A 39 7.73 -5.37 10.79
N SER A 40 7.84 -5.06 9.49
CA SER A 40 6.96 -5.57 8.45
C SER A 40 7.79 -5.96 7.23
N ASP A 41 7.68 -7.22 6.81
CA ASP A 41 8.40 -7.75 5.65
C ASP A 41 7.53 -7.71 4.38
N ILE A 42 8.18 -7.68 3.21
CA ILE A 42 7.52 -7.85 1.89
C ILE A 42 8.14 -9.04 1.14
N ASP A 43 7.35 -9.62 0.23
CA ASP A 43 7.77 -10.71 -0.66
C ASP A 43 7.14 -10.54 -2.05
N ILE A 44 7.81 -9.76 -2.91
CA ILE A 44 7.35 -9.47 -4.27
C ILE A 44 8.18 -10.32 -5.25
N THR A 45 7.62 -11.45 -5.67
CA THR A 45 8.17 -12.34 -6.70
C THR A 45 7.93 -11.82 -8.13
N GLN A 46 6.89 -11.00 -8.31
CA GLN A 46 6.50 -10.45 -9.61
C GLN A 46 6.29 -8.94 -9.55
N VAL A 47 7.25 -8.19 -10.11
CA VAL A 47 7.18 -6.73 -10.21
C VAL A 47 6.26 -6.32 -11.37
N GLY A 48 5.31 -5.44 -11.09
CA GLY A 48 4.34 -4.95 -12.07
C GLY A 48 4.84 -3.77 -12.90
N SER A 49 3.94 -3.23 -13.74
CA SER A 49 4.17 -2.03 -14.55
C SER A 49 3.13 -0.92 -14.31
N PHE A 50 2.17 -1.15 -13.41
CA PHE A 50 1.17 -0.16 -13.04
C PHE A 50 1.77 0.85 -12.08
N VAL A 51 2.21 2.00 -12.62
CA VAL A 51 2.92 3.06 -11.88
C VAL A 51 2.08 4.33 -11.67
N ALA A 52 0.93 4.43 -12.32
CA ALA A 52 0.03 5.57 -12.19
C ALA A 52 -1.41 5.17 -12.61
N PRO A 53 -2.44 5.55 -11.83
CA PRO A 53 -3.82 5.42 -12.25
C PRO A 53 -4.23 6.46 -13.31
N PRO A 54 -5.32 6.25 -14.05
CA PRO A 54 -5.84 7.18 -15.05
C PRO A 54 -6.65 8.34 -14.44
N TYR A 55 -6.27 8.80 -13.24
CA TYR A 55 -6.89 9.91 -12.52
C TYR A 55 -5.84 10.65 -11.71
N SER A 56 -6.04 11.95 -11.52
CA SER A 56 -5.16 12.78 -10.71
C SER A 56 -5.51 12.62 -9.23
N TYR A 57 -4.48 12.69 -8.38
CA TYR A 57 -4.59 12.65 -6.94
C TYR A 57 -3.39 13.38 -6.33
N ASP A 58 -3.59 13.90 -5.12
CA ASP A 58 -2.50 14.30 -4.24
C ASP A 58 -2.25 13.15 -3.26
N VAL A 59 -0.99 12.99 -2.84
CA VAL A 59 -0.60 11.93 -1.91
C VAL A 59 0.25 12.52 -0.79
N ASP A 60 -0.19 12.31 0.44
CA ASP A 60 0.61 12.61 1.62
C ASP A 60 1.75 11.60 1.78
N ALA A 61 2.83 12.00 2.45
CA ALA A 61 3.92 11.07 2.73
C ALA A 61 3.47 10.00 3.75
N ALA A 62 3.94 8.76 3.55
CA ALA A 62 3.64 7.65 4.45
C ALA A 62 3.98 7.95 5.92
N SER A 63 5.00 8.76 6.19
CA SER A 63 5.42 9.12 7.55
C SER A 63 4.41 9.94 8.34
N CYS A 64 3.48 10.65 7.68
CA CYS A 64 2.47 11.49 8.33
C CYS A 64 1.07 10.89 8.25
N VAL A 65 0.88 9.81 7.47
CA VAL A 65 -0.46 9.27 7.19
C VAL A 65 -1.14 8.72 8.45
N CYS A 66 -0.39 8.20 9.41
CA CYS A 66 -0.93 7.70 10.67
C CYS A 66 -1.63 8.83 11.46
N ASP A 67 -0.96 9.97 11.67
CA ASP A 67 -1.52 11.12 12.37
C ASP A 67 -2.77 11.69 11.66
N LEU A 68 -2.74 11.71 10.32
CA LEU A 68 -3.87 12.16 9.51
C LEU A 68 -5.07 11.20 9.64
N ILE A 69 -4.84 9.89 9.59
CA ILE A 69 -5.90 8.89 9.74
C ILE A 69 -6.51 8.95 11.15
N GLU A 70 -5.70 9.05 12.20
CA GLU A 70 -6.19 9.15 13.57
C GLU A 70 -7.11 10.37 13.79
N SER A 71 -6.84 11.48 13.09
CA SER A 71 -7.60 12.72 13.23
C SER A 71 -8.79 12.85 12.28
N GLN A 72 -8.77 12.17 11.12
CA GLN A 72 -9.71 12.43 10.03
C GLN A 72 -10.50 11.21 9.54
N ALA A 73 -10.10 9.99 9.90
CA ALA A 73 -10.83 8.80 9.49
C ALA A 73 -11.99 8.49 10.44
N GLY A 74 -13.06 7.92 9.88
CA GLY A 74 -14.23 7.47 10.64
C GLY A 74 -15.45 8.36 10.48
N THR A 75 -16.52 7.97 11.16
CA THR A 75 -17.82 8.65 11.06
C THR A 75 -17.86 9.93 11.89
N GLY A 76 -18.55 10.96 11.40
CA GLY A 76 -18.79 12.19 12.16
C GLY A 76 -17.65 13.22 12.12
N VAL A 77 -16.60 12.96 11.33
CA VAL A 77 -15.53 13.94 11.07
C VAL A 77 -16.01 15.06 10.15
N ILE A 78 -16.76 14.71 9.11
CA ILE A 78 -17.40 15.65 8.18
C ILE A 78 -18.92 15.57 8.38
N GLY A 79 -19.57 16.73 8.52
CA GLY A 79 -21.01 16.89 8.72
C GLY A 79 -21.64 17.83 7.70
#